data_AF-A0A2V7JV65-F1
#
_entry.id   AF-A0A2V7JV65-F1
#
_cell.length_a   1.000
_cell.length_b   1.000
_cell.length_c   1.000
_cell.angle_alpha   90.00
_cell.angle_beta   90.00
_cell.angle_gamma   90.00
#
_symmetry.space_group_name_H-M   'P 1'
#
loop_
_entity.id
_entity.type
_entity.pdbx_description
1 polymer ?
#
loop_
_entity_poly.entity_id
_entity_poly.type
_entity_poly.pdbx_seq_one_letter_code
_entity_poly.pdbx_strand_id
1 'polypeptide(L)'
;MIQDVGTLSAYRRQGVFRAMGGFMLERLRAARDVDFIYTFPNARSLPSFVRNHRYGVVARVPVYVAPLDVGALLVSRMHLGAAGRWLGRLLQPLARALGSRRPTLEDTEQLVRLDRLDDRLEPVVRALARSRGTGLERSSRYLTWRFLEKPKGEYAVWALARGERLCAYVVTRPAALFDTRCTMLMDFACLAGEEAALRRLIRARLEADRREGAVLAVTMGLHPAFGELRRLGFVRVPQRFNPRPFDLLARGLAESGPELFEPSVWHVTLADWDVF
;
A
#
# COMPACT_ATOMS: atom_id res chain seq x y z
N MET A 1 -15.28 -10.85 -11.91
CA MET A 1 -15.44 -10.44 -10.49
C MET A 1 -16.49 -9.33 -10.42
N ILE A 2 -17.33 -9.29 -9.38
CA ILE A 2 -18.19 -8.13 -9.14
C ILE A 2 -17.40 -7.12 -8.31
N GLN A 3 -16.97 -6.04 -8.95
CA GLN A 3 -16.43 -4.84 -8.31
C GLN A 3 -17.36 -3.65 -8.64
N ASP A 4 -17.21 -2.54 -7.92
CA ASP A 4 -17.96 -1.29 -8.16
C ASP A 4 -19.50 -1.41 -8.21
N VAL A 5 -20.06 -2.20 -7.30
CA VAL A 5 -21.53 -2.40 -7.26
C VAL A 5 -22.26 -1.16 -6.76
N GLY A 6 -23.11 -0.61 -7.63
CA GLY A 6 -24.19 0.29 -7.26
C GLY A 6 -25.54 -0.44 -7.20
N THR A 7 -26.36 -0.11 -6.20
CA THR A 7 -27.80 -0.47 -6.20
C THR A 7 -28.61 0.81 -6.05
N LEU A 8 -29.47 1.07 -7.05
CA LEU A 8 -30.43 2.16 -7.03
C LEU A 8 -31.25 2.14 -5.74
N SER A 9 -31.55 3.33 -5.20
CA SER A 9 -32.24 3.48 -3.91
C SER A 9 -33.52 2.65 -3.82
N ALA A 10 -34.35 2.67 -4.88
CA ALA A 10 -35.61 1.94 -4.97
C ALA A 10 -35.46 0.41 -4.84
N TYR A 11 -34.29 -0.15 -5.14
CA TYR A 11 -34.03 -1.60 -5.14
C TYR A 11 -33.12 -2.07 -4.00
N ARG A 12 -32.76 -1.17 -3.07
CA ARG A 12 -31.95 -1.53 -1.90
C ARG A 12 -32.73 -2.45 -0.96
N ARG A 13 -32.01 -3.32 -0.24
CA ARG A 13 -32.56 -4.29 0.74
C ARG A 13 -33.50 -5.36 0.14
N GLN A 14 -33.63 -5.45 -1.18
CA GLN A 14 -34.41 -6.48 -1.88
C GLN A 14 -33.57 -7.71 -2.27
N GLY A 15 -32.37 -7.88 -1.71
CA GLY A 15 -31.50 -9.03 -2.01
C GLY A 15 -30.70 -8.94 -3.31
N VAL A 16 -30.79 -7.84 -4.06
CA VAL A 16 -30.10 -7.65 -5.36
C VAL A 16 -28.59 -7.94 -5.30
N PHE A 17 -27.87 -7.37 -4.32
CA PHE A 17 -26.43 -7.62 -4.15
C PHE A 17 -26.11 -9.12 -3.94
N ARG A 18 -26.94 -9.81 -3.17
CA ARG A 18 -26.78 -11.25 -2.91
C ARG A 18 -26.99 -12.04 -4.21
N ALA A 19 -28.06 -11.74 -4.93
CA ALA A 19 -28.40 -12.40 -6.19
C ALA A 19 -27.31 -12.21 -7.25
N MET A 20 -26.84 -10.97 -7.43
CA MET A 20 -25.74 -10.65 -8.35
C MET A 20 -24.46 -11.43 -8.00
N GLY A 21 -24.06 -11.42 -6.72
CA GLY A 21 -22.89 -12.17 -6.26
C GLY A 21 -23.00 -13.67 -6.56
N GLY A 22 -24.17 -14.28 -6.33
CA GLY A 22 -24.44 -15.68 -6.66
C GLY A 22 -24.31 -15.95 -8.17
N PHE A 23 -24.98 -15.14 -8.99
CA PHE A 23 -24.94 -15.24 -10.45
C PHE A 23 -23.51 -15.17 -11.01
N MET A 24 -22.69 -14.23 -10.53
CA MET A 24 -21.29 -14.12 -10.96
C MET A 24 -20.47 -15.36 -10.58
N LEU A 25 -20.66 -15.88 -9.37
CA LEU A 25 -19.94 -17.07 -8.91
C LEU A 25 -20.30 -18.31 -9.71
N GLU A 26 -21.57 -18.47 -10.08
CA GLU A 26 -22.01 -19.54 -10.98
C GLU A 26 -21.34 -19.43 -12.35
N ARG A 27 -21.28 -18.22 -12.93
CA ARG A 27 -20.60 -18.00 -14.21
C ARG A 27 -19.10 -18.31 -14.17
N LEU A 28 -18.41 -17.85 -13.13
CA LEU A 28 -16.97 -18.10 -12.98
C LEU A 28 -16.66 -19.59 -12.82
N ARG A 29 -17.50 -20.32 -12.07
CA ARG A 29 -17.35 -21.78 -11.92
C ARG A 29 -17.63 -22.53 -13.21
N ALA A 30 -18.59 -22.06 -14.01
CA ALA A 30 -18.90 -22.67 -15.29
C ALA A 30 -17.77 -22.50 -16.30
N ALA A 31 -17.06 -21.37 -16.27
CA ALA A 31 -15.95 -21.08 -17.19
C ALA A 31 -14.70 -21.93 -16.94
N ARG A 32 -14.44 -22.34 -15.67
CA ARG A 32 -13.31 -23.20 -15.26
C ARG A 32 -11.91 -22.68 -15.65
N ASP A 33 -11.78 -21.39 -15.86
CA ASP A 33 -10.54 -20.68 -16.24
C ASP A 33 -10.00 -19.76 -15.13
N VAL A 34 -10.67 -19.73 -13.98
CA VAL A 34 -10.28 -18.92 -12.83
C VAL A 34 -10.14 -19.79 -11.59
N ASP A 35 -8.94 -19.84 -11.01
CA ASP A 35 -8.65 -20.66 -9.83
C ASP A 35 -9.25 -20.07 -8.56
N PHE A 36 -9.15 -18.76 -8.39
CA PHE A 36 -9.68 -18.04 -7.22
C PHE A 36 -9.98 -16.57 -7.55
N ILE A 37 -10.74 -15.92 -6.67
CA ILE A 37 -11.01 -14.48 -6.69
C ILE A 37 -10.77 -13.87 -5.32
N TYR A 38 -10.44 -12.57 -5.28
CA TYR A 38 -10.24 -11.84 -4.04
C TYR A 38 -10.86 -10.44 -4.10
N THR A 39 -11.12 -9.84 -2.93
CA THR A 39 -11.76 -8.52 -2.85
C THR A 39 -11.50 -7.84 -1.51
N PHE A 40 -11.81 -6.55 -1.46
CA PHE A 40 -11.71 -5.71 -0.27
C PHE A 40 -13.08 -5.09 0.06
N PRO A 41 -13.96 -5.80 0.78
CA PRO A 41 -15.27 -5.31 1.08
C PRO A 41 -15.22 -4.12 2.04
N ASN A 42 -16.17 -3.20 1.89
CA ASN A 42 -16.46 -2.26 2.98
C ASN A 42 -17.21 -2.98 4.11
N ALA A 43 -17.20 -2.39 5.30
CA ALA A 43 -17.81 -2.96 6.51
C ALA A 43 -19.29 -3.34 6.36
N ARG A 44 -20.06 -2.64 5.51
CA ARG A 44 -21.48 -2.96 5.26
C ARG A 44 -21.65 -4.22 4.42
N SER A 45 -20.76 -4.43 3.45
CA SER A 45 -20.80 -5.58 2.54
C SER A 45 -20.10 -6.84 3.07
N LEU A 46 -19.16 -6.68 4.01
CA LEU A 46 -18.35 -7.78 4.58
C LEU A 46 -19.19 -8.99 5.02
N PRO A 47 -20.29 -8.84 5.80
CA PRO A 47 -21.09 -9.99 6.21
C PRO A 47 -21.70 -10.76 5.03
N SER A 48 -22.07 -10.07 3.95
CA SER A 48 -22.62 -10.74 2.77
C SER A 48 -21.56 -11.57 2.04
N PHE A 49 -20.35 -11.03 1.87
CA PHE A 49 -19.25 -11.77 1.26
C PHE A 49 -18.91 -13.05 2.03
N VAL A 50 -18.78 -12.94 3.35
CA VAL A 50 -18.42 -14.10 4.20
C VAL A 50 -19.56 -15.11 4.29
N ARG A 51 -20.78 -14.67 4.64
CA ARG A 51 -21.89 -15.59 4.94
C ARG A 51 -22.62 -16.08 3.69
N ASN A 52 -22.95 -15.17 2.77
CA ASN A 52 -23.78 -15.51 1.61
C ASN A 52 -22.93 -16.03 0.45
N HIS A 53 -21.76 -15.41 0.25
CA HIS A 53 -20.86 -15.72 -0.85
C HIS A 53 -19.61 -16.47 -0.38
N ARG A 54 -19.60 -17.07 0.81
CA ARG A 54 -18.59 -18.03 1.29
C ARG A 54 -17.13 -17.64 0.97
N TYR A 55 -16.79 -16.36 1.10
CA TYR A 55 -15.40 -15.92 1.05
C TYR A 55 -14.72 -16.22 2.38
N GLY A 56 -13.46 -16.64 2.34
CA GLY A 56 -12.59 -16.70 3.50
C GLY A 56 -11.94 -15.34 3.74
N VAL A 57 -11.78 -14.97 5.01
CA VAL A 57 -11.00 -13.80 5.39
C VAL A 57 -9.54 -14.22 5.40
N VAL A 58 -8.74 -13.64 4.50
CA VAL A 58 -7.29 -13.87 4.45
C VAL A 58 -6.63 -13.07 5.55
N ALA A 59 -6.81 -11.74 5.52
CA ALA A 59 -6.13 -10.85 6.46
C ALA A 59 -6.92 -9.58 6.72
N ARG A 60 -6.84 -9.08 7.95
CA ARG A 60 -7.05 -7.66 8.22
C ARG A 60 -5.76 -6.91 7.91
N VAL A 61 -5.76 -6.19 6.79
CA VAL A 61 -4.58 -5.56 6.22
C VAL A 61 -4.01 -4.53 7.20
N PRO A 62 -2.74 -4.68 7.63
CA PRO A 62 -2.11 -3.77 8.56
C PRO A 62 -1.80 -2.42 7.91
N VAL A 63 -1.95 -1.36 8.71
CA VAL A 63 -1.57 0.02 8.36
C VAL A 63 -0.28 0.37 9.11
N TYR A 64 0.61 1.07 8.42
CA TYR A 64 1.89 1.53 8.94
C TYR A 64 2.00 3.03 8.77
N VAL A 65 2.52 3.70 9.81
CA VAL A 65 2.71 5.14 9.82
C VAL A 65 4.09 5.51 10.33
N ALA A 66 4.72 6.52 9.74
CA ALA A 66 5.96 7.11 10.25
C ALA A 66 5.75 8.62 10.46
N PRO A 67 5.91 9.15 11.69
CA PRO A 67 5.85 10.59 11.91
C PRO A 67 7.09 11.24 11.29
N LEU A 68 6.87 12.17 10.35
CA LEU A 68 7.94 12.94 9.72
C LEU A 68 8.21 14.22 10.52
N ASP A 69 7.15 14.85 11.02
CA ASP A 69 7.20 16.02 11.90
C ASP A 69 6.31 15.81 13.13
N VAL A 70 6.95 15.46 14.27
CA VAL A 70 6.25 15.17 15.52
C VAL A 70 5.59 16.43 16.08
N GLY A 71 6.21 17.60 15.92
CA GLY A 71 5.65 18.85 16.41
C GLY A 71 4.38 19.23 15.66
N ALA A 72 4.42 19.19 14.32
CA ALA A 72 3.25 19.43 13.49
C ALA A 72 2.14 18.40 13.76
N LEU A 73 2.50 17.13 14.01
CA LEU A 73 1.54 16.09 14.37
C LEU A 73 0.85 16.38 15.72
N LEU A 74 1.60 16.78 16.75
CA LEU A 74 1.04 17.12 18.06
C LEU A 74 0.12 18.35 18.02
N VAL A 75 0.48 19.35 17.22
CA VAL A 75 -0.34 20.56 17.01
C VAL A 75 -1.65 20.20 16.30
N SER A 76 -1.57 19.43 15.22
CA SER A 76 -2.74 19.11 14.38
C SER A 76 -3.68 18.07 15.00
N ARG A 77 -3.16 17.04 15.67
CA ARG A 77 -3.96 15.91 16.20
C ARG A 77 -4.37 16.04 17.66
N MET A 78 -3.53 16.64 18.49
CA MET A 78 -3.79 16.75 19.93
C MET A 78 -4.22 18.16 20.33
N HIS A 79 -4.33 19.08 19.38
CA HIS A 79 -4.68 20.49 19.59
C HIS A 79 -3.83 21.20 20.67
N LEU A 80 -2.60 20.74 20.88
CA LEU A 80 -1.71 21.21 21.97
C LEU A 80 -1.09 22.60 21.73
N GLY A 81 -1.48 23.31 20.67
CA GLY A 81 -1.05 24.68 20.39
C GLY A 81 0.47 24.90 20.46
N ALA A 82 0.92 25.95 21.15
CA ALA A 82 2.35 26.24 21.31
C ALA A 82 3.12 25.17 22.11
N ALA A 83 2.47 24.51 23.08
CA ALA A 83 3.07 23.45 23.88
C ALA A 83 3.41 22.20 23.02
N GLY A 84 2.54 21.87 22.05
CA GLY A 84 2.80 20.81 21.07
C GLY A 84 4.05 21.05 20.22
N ARG A 85 4.34 22.33 19.86
CA ARG A 85 5.57 22.69 19.15
C ARG A 85 6.82 22.50 20.01
N TRP A 86 6.76 22.90 21.28
CA TRP A 86 7.86 22.71 22.23
C TRP A 86 8.16 21.24 22.49
N LEU A 87 7.11 20.45 22.77
CA LEU A 87 7.24 19.01 22.96
C LEU A 87 7.73 18.32 21.68
N GLY A 88 7.26 18.78 20.52
CA GLY A 88 7.76 18.37 19.21
C GLY A 88 9.26 18.60 19.07
N ARG A 89 9.76 19.80 19.40
CA ARG A 89 11.21 20.11 19.36
C ARG A 89 12.03 19.21 20.27
N LEU A 90 11.48 18.84 21.44
CA LEU A 90 12.14 17.93 22.38
C LEU A 90 12.16 16.47 21.87
N LEU A 91 11.05 16.01 21.29
CA LEU A 91 10.88 14.62 20.86
C LEU A 91 11.39 14.35 19.43
N GLN A 92 11.50 15.37 18.58
CA GLN A 92 11.91 15.23 17.20
C GLN A 92 13.33 14.64 17.05
N PRO A 93 14.34 15.01 17.85
CA PRO A 93 15.66 14.38 17.80
C PRO A 93 15.60 12.90 18.14
N LEU A 94 14.79 12.50 19.12
CA LEU A 94 14.60 11.09 19.50
C LEU A 94 13.88 10.31 18.38
N ALA A 95 12.81 10.88 17.82
CA ALA A 95 12.13 10.30 16.67
C ALA A 95 13.06 10.16 15.45
N ARG A 96 13.96 11.13 15.24
CA ARG A 96 15.00 11.07 14.20
C ARG A 96 16.06 10.02 14.51
N ALA A 97 16.50 9.87 15.75
CA ALA A 97 17.46 8.85 16.13
C ALA A 97 16.89 7.43 15.94
N LEU A 98 15.60 7.23 16.24
CA LEU A 98 14.87 5.99 16.00
C LEU A 98 14.61 5.72 14.51
N GLY A 99 14.46 6.80 13.72
CA GLY A 99 14.08 6.70 12.31
C GLY A 99 15.21 6.80 11.30
N SER A 100 16.34 7.48 11.57
CA SER A 100 17.27 7.95 10.51
C SER A 100 18.60 8.53 11.01
N ARG A 101 19.73 7.90 10.64
CA ARG A 101 20.94 8.64 10.22
C ARG A 101 20.65 9.38 8.90
N ARG A 102 21.37 10.46 8.56
CA ARG A 102 21.19 11.13 7.25
C ARG A 102 21.31 10.10 6.12
N PRO A 103 20.49 10.17 5.05
CA PRO A 103 20.68 9.31 3.89
C PRO A 103 22.04 9.64 3.28
N THR A 104 22.99 8.72 3.38
CA THR A 104 24.23 8.75 2.61
C THR A 104 24.00 7.85 1.41
N LEU A 105 23.88 8.44 0.23
CA LEU A 105 23.96 7.70 -1.01
C LEU A 105 25.41 7.29 -1.22
N GLU A 106 25.62 6.12 -1.80
CA GLU A 106 26.94 5.75 -2.28
C GLU A 106 27.27 6.60 -3.52
N ASP A 107 28.55 6.87 -3.80
CA ASP A 107 28.95 7.78 -4.90
C ASP A 107 28.44 7.34 -6.29
N THR A 108 28.11 6.04 -6.43
CA THR A 108 27.58 5.45 -7.66
C THR A 108 26.06 5.45 -7.72
N GLU A 109 25.38 5.87 -6.65
CA GLU A 109 23.93 5.82 -6.53
C GLU A 109 23.28 7.17 -6.83
N GLN A 110 22.18 7.11 -7.59
CA GLN A 110 21.42 8.29 -7.97
C GLN A 110 19.94 8.06 -7.69
N LEU A 111 19.29 9.04 -7.07
CA LEU A 111 17.84 9.09 -7.00
C LEU A 111 17.31 9.70 -8.29
N VAL A 112 16.48 8.94 -9.00
CA VAL A 112 15.87 9.38 -10.25
C VAL A 112 14.36 9.34 -10.13
N ARG A 113 13.70 10.39 -10.62
CA ARG A 113 12.26 10.36 -10.88
C ARG A 113 12.04 9.67 -12.22
N LEU A 114 11.13 8.71 -12.26
CA LEU A 114 10.77 7.99 -13.48
C LEU A 114 9.48 8.58 -14.05
N ASP A 115 9.61 9.34 -15.13
CA ASP A 115 8.46 9.83 -15.89
C ASP A 115 8.01 8.84 -16.99
N ARG A 116 8.79 7.77 -17.18
CA ARG A 116 8.48 6.60 -18.01
C ARG A 116 8.95 5.36 -17.28
N LEU A 117 8.12 4.31 -17.25
CA LEU A 117 8.49 3.02 -16.69
C LEU A 117 8.79 2.07 -17.85
N ASP A 118 10.08 1.90 -18.12
CA ASP A 118 10.60 1.06 -19.19
C ASP A 118 11.08 -0.31 -18.65
N ASP A 119 11.70 -1.08 -19.55
CA ASP A 119 12.20 -2.43 -19.25
C ASP A 119 13.27 -2.45 -18.13
N ARG A 120 13.85 -1.30 -17.75
CA ARG A 120 14.83 -1.24 -16.65
C ARG A 120 14.17 -1.54 -15.30
N LEU A 121 12.85 -1.38 -15.19
CA LEU A 121 12.08 -1.68 -13.99
C LEU A 121 11.70 -3.16 -13.88
N GLU A 122 11.61 -3.87 -15.01
CA GLU A 122 11.20 -5.28 -15.11
C GLU A 122 11.99 -6.21 -14.17
N PRO A 123 13.32 -6.11 -14.06
CA PRO A 123 14.08 -6.94 -13.11
C PRO A 123 13.63 -6.75 -11.65
N VAL A 124 13.29 -5.51 -11.26
CA VAL A 124 12.89 -5.17 -9.89
C VAL A 124 11.52 -5.77 -9.56
N VAL A 125 10.55 -5.60 -10.46
CA VAL A 125 9.19 -6.12 -10.25
C VAL A 125 9.13 -7.65 -10.37
N ARG A 126 9.99 -8.27 -11.19
CA ARG A 126 10.14 -9.73 -11.22
C ARG A 126 10.77 -10.29 -9.94
N ALA A 127 11.72 -9.58 -9.35
CA ALA A 127 12.28 -9.96 -8.05
C ALA A 127 11.20 -9.95 -6.96
N LEU A 128 10.33 -8.93 -6.96
CA LEU A 128 9.16 -8.88 -6.08
C LEU A 128 8.21 -10.06 -6.33
N ALA A 129 7.84 -10.32 -7.58
CA ALA A 129 6.93 -11.40 -7.94
C ALA A 129 7.44 -12.77 -7.46
N ARG A 130 8.76 -13.02 -7.52
CA ARG A 130 9.38 -14.27 -7.02
C ARG A 130 9.37 -14.40 -5.49
N SER A 131 9.23 -13.28 -4.78
CA SER A 131 9.27 -13.28 -3.30
C SER A 131 7.93 -13.65 -2.65
N ARG A 132 6.85 -13.77 -3.43
CA ARG A 132 5.47 -13.98 -2.95
C ARG A 132 4.72 -14.94 -3.86
N GLY A 133 3.76 -15.67 -3.28
CA GLY A 133 2.97 -16.66 -4.01
C GLY A 133 1.75 -16.08 -4.71
N THR A 134 1.16 -15.00 -4.16
CA THR A 134 -0.12 -14.47 -4.66
C THR A 134 -0.12 -12.94 -4.69
N GLY A 135 -0.46 -12.36 -5.84
CA GLY A 135 -0.59 -10.92 -6.01
C GLY A 135 -0.84 -10.56 -7.47
N LEU A 136 -1.19 -9.31 -7.73
CA LEU A 136 -1.28 -8.78 -9.09
C LEU A 136 0.12 -8.68 -9.71
N GLU A 137 0.24 -8.86 -11.02
CA GLU A 137 1.50 -8.69 -11.75
C GLU A 137 1.84 -7.20 -11.90
N ARG A 138 2.96 -6.74 -11.31
CA ARG A 138 3.43 -5.34 -11.36
C ARG A 138 4.31 -5.07 -12.58
N SER A 139 3.91 -5.50 -13.78
CA SER A 139 4.69 -5.16 -14.98
C SER A 139 4.87 -3.65 -15.13
N SER A 140 5.93 -3.23 -15.82
CA SER A 140 6.15 -1.83 -16.22
C SER A 140 4.90 -1.22 -16.86
N ARG A 141 4.21 -1.99 -17.72
CA ARG A 141 2.92 -1.64 -18.31
C ARG A 141 1.83 -1.40 -17.27
N TYR A 142 1.65 -2.32 -16.31
CA TYR A 142 0.66 -2.15 -15.24
C TYR A 142 0.94 -0.89 -14.42
N LEU A 143 2.19 -0.69 -14.00
CA LEU A 143 2.57 0.47 -13.18
C LEU A 143 2.42 1.79 -13.95
N THR A 144 2.72 1.80 -15.25
CA THR A 144 2.53 2.98 -16.12
C THR A 144 1.06 3.36 -16.17
N TRP A 145 0.20 2.40 -16.51
CA TRP A 145 -1.25 2.60 -16.51
C TRP A 145 -1.77 3.07 -15.14
N ARG A 146 -1.32 2.44 -14.05
CA ARG A 146 -1.85 2.68 -12.70
C ARG A 146 -1.42 4.01 -12.09
N PHE A 147 -0.22 4.49 -12.42
CA PHE A 147 0.40 5.63 -11.73
C PHE A 147 0.79 6.80 -12.63
N LEU A 148 1.10 6.58 -13.91
CA LEU A 148 1.48 7.65 -14.82
C LEU A 148 0.32 8.09 -15.74
N GLU A 149 -0.50 7.15 -16.19
CA GLU A 149 -1.64 7.43 -17.09
C GLU A 149 -2.95 7.69 -16.36
N LYS A 150 -3.02 7.38 -15.05
CA LYS A 150 -4.23 7.61 -14.26
C LYS A 150 -4.54 9.12 -14.25
N PRO A 151 -5.69 9.58 -14.79
CA PRO A 151 -5.95 11.01 -15.00
C PRO A 151 -6.00 11.83 -13.70
N LYS A 152 -6.28 11.16 -12.59
CA LYS A 152 -6.46 11.75 -11.26
C LYS A 152 -5.55 11.02 -10.29
N GLY A 153 -4.48 11.68 -9.89
CA GLY A 153 -3.56 11.20 -8.86
C GLY A 153 -2.19 11.81 -9.04
N GLU A 154 -1.75 12.57 -8.04
CA GLU A 154 -0.42 13.19 -8.01
C GLU A 154 0.65 12.14 -7.65
N TYR A 155 0.70 11.05 -8.40
CA TYR A 155 1.66 9.98 -8.17
C TYR A 155 3.03 10.39 -8.71
N ALA A 156 4.07 9.99 -7.99
CA ALA A 156 5.45 10.08 -8.44
C ALA A 156 6.14 8.74 -8.24
N VAL A 157 6.81 8.26 -9.29
CA VAL A 157 7.62 7.05 -9.23
C VAL A 157 9.08 7.47 -9.09
N TRP A 158 9.72 6.99 -8.04
CA TRP A 158 11.14 7.24 -7.76
C TRP A 158 11.89 5.93 -7.76
N ALA A 159 13.11 5.96 -8.25
CA ALA A 159 14.01 4.82 -8.20
C ALA A 159 15.38 5.20 -7.68
N LEU A 160 16.08 4.21 -7.13
CA LEU A 160 17.51 4.29 -6.88
C LEU A 160 18.22 3.56 -8.01
N ALA A 161 19.02 4.29 -8.77
CA ALA A 161 19.84 3.78 -9.85
C ALA A 161 21.29 3.63 -9.40
N ARG A 162 21.97 2.57 -9.84
CA ARG A 162 23.42 2.40 -9.77
C ARG A 162 23.93 2.24 -11.20
N GLY A 163 24.44 3.33 -11.76
CA GLY A 163 24.64 3.45 -13.21
C GLY A 163 23.32 3.29 -13.98
N GLU A 164 23.29 2.41 -14.98
CA GLU A 164 22.08 2.18 -15.79
C GLU A 164 21.05 1.27 -15.10
N ARG A 165 21.44 0.56 -14.05
CA ARG A 165 20.59 -0.43 -13.37
C ARG A 165 19.73 0.22 -12.29
N LEU A 166 18.44 -0.12 -12.25
CA LEU A 166 17.56 0.22 -11.14
C LEU A 166 17.65 -0.83 -10.04
N CYS A 167 17.93 -0.40 -8.81
CA CYS A 167 18.06 -1.29 -7.64
C CYS A 167 16.75 -1.40 -6.85
N ALA A 168 15.99 -0.31 -6.77
CA ALA A 168 14.73 -0.22 -6.06
C ALA A 168 13.83 0.86 -6.64
N TYR A 169 12.52 0.74 -6.44
CA TYR A 169 11.54 1.80 -6.71
C TYR A 169 10.61 2.01 -5.52
N VAL A 170 10.04 3.21 -5.45
CA VAL A 170 8.91 3.57 -4.60
C VAL A 170 7.97 4.48 -5.38
N VAL A 171 6.69 4.18 -5.30
CA VAL A 171 5.61 5.05 -5.78
C VAL A 171 5.07 5.81 -4.58
N THR A 172 5.09 7.14 -4.66
CA THR A 172 4.50 8.00 -3.63
C THR A 172 3.40 8.87 -4.20
N ARG A 173 2.56 9.40 -3.32
CA ARG A 173 1.70 10.56 -3.62
C ARG A 173 1.47 11.40 -2.37
N PRO A 174 1.28 12.71 -2.49
CA PRO A 174 0.73 13.50 -1.40
C PRO A 174 -0.74 13.12 -1.16
N ALA A 175 -1.17 13.22 0.09
CA ALA A 175 -2.57 13.10 0.49
C ALA A 175 -2.84 13.97 1.71
N ALA A 176 -4.11 14.19 2.04
CA ALA A 176 -4.54 14.74 3.31
C ALA A 176 -5.29 13.66 4.10
N LEU A 177 -4.81 13.34 5.30
CA LEU A 177 -5.49 12.44 6.23
C LEU A 177 -5.79 13.19 7.52
N PHE A 178 -7.08 13.45 7.79
CA PHE A 178 -7.52 14.23 8.95
C PHE A 178 -6.83 15.60 8.99
N ASP A 179 -6.99 16.36 7.90
CA ASP A 179 -6.40 17.71 7.70
C ASP A 179 -4.88 17.79 7.84
N THR A 180 -4.21 16.65 7.79
CA THR A 180 -2.75 16.52 7.89
C THR A 180 -2.19 16.14 6.53
N ARG A 181 -1.22 16.91 6.01
CA ARG A 181 -0.49 16.56 4.78
C ARG A 181 0.36 15.33 5.04
N CYS A 182 0.19 14.30 4.21
CA CYS A 182 0.86 13.02 4.34
C CYS A 182 1.49 12.58 3.01
N THR A 183 2.56 11.81 3.10
CA THR A 183 3.08 11.00 2.00
C THR A 183 2.45 9.62 2.08
N MET A 184 1.74 9.21 1.04
CA MET A 184 1.30 7.82 0.88
C MET A 184 2.36 7.05 0.07
N LEU A 185 2.87 5.94 0.60
CA LEU A 185 3.69 5.01 -0.18
C LEU A 185 2.74 3.99 -0.82
N MET A 186 2.50 4.18 -2.11
CA MET A 186 1.50 3.44 -2.87
C MET A 186 1.97 2.03 -3.21
N ASP A 187 3.22 1.90 -3.63
CA ASP A 187 3.86 0.63 -3.97
C ASP A 187 5.38 0.77 -3.91
N PHE A 188 6.11 -0.32 -3.74
CA PHE A 188 7.58 -0.29 -3.75
C PHE A 188 8.17 -1.69 -3.84
N ALA A 189 9.37 -1.80 -4.40
CA ALA A 189 10.15 -3.04 -4.38
C ALA A 189 11.63 -2.77 -4.61
N CYS A 190 12.43 -3.81 -4.42
CA CYS A 190 13.85 -3.83 -4.76
C CYS A 190 14.23 -5.17 -5.36
N LEU A 191 15.41 -5.20 -5.98
CA LEU A 191 16.07 -6.46 -6.31
C LEU A 191 16.36 -7.25 -5.04
N ALA A 192 16.50 -8.58 -5.20
CA ALA A 192 16.89 -9.45 -4.10
C ALA A 192 18.24 -9.01 -3.51
N GLY A 193 18.30 -8.79 -2.20
CA GLY A 193 19.51 -8.32 -1.50
C GLY A 193 19.75 -6.81 -1.55
N GLU A 194 18.90 -6.04 -2.24
CA GLU A 194 18.99 -4.57 -2.35
C GLU A 194 18.03 -3.86 -1.36
N GLU A 195 17.72 -4.48 -0.22
CA GLU A 195 16.87 -3.87 0.81
C GLU A 195 17.50 -2.58 1.37
N ALA A 196 18.83 -2.50 1.39
CA ALA A 196 19.56 -1.28 1.74
C ALA A 196 19.28 -0.13 0.77
N ALA A 197 19.30 -0.39 -0.53
CA ALA A 197 18.95 0.57 -1.56
C ALA A 197 17.49 1.04 -1.39
N LEU A 198 16.55 0.12 -1.15
CA LEU A 198 15.16 0.47 -0.87
C LEU A 198 15.03 1.40 0.35
N ARG A 199 15.73 1.08 1.44
CA ARG A 199 15.75 1.94 2.64
C ARG A 199 16.30 3.32 2.35
N ARG A 200 17.41 3.43 1.61
CA ARG A 200 18.01 4.73 1.23
C ARG A 200 17.05 5.55 0.37
N LEU A 201 16.43 4.92 -0.63
CA LEU A 201 15.44 5.54 -1.50
C LEU A 201 14.25 6.12 -0.72
N ILE A 202 13.59 5.28 0.08
CA ILE A 202 12.42 5.71 0.85
C ILE A 202 12.82 6.80 1.85
N ARG A 203 13.95 6.64 2.56
CA ARG A 203 14.46 7.64 3.51
C ARG A 203 14.65 9.00 2.85
N ALA A 204 15.31 9.03 1.69
CA ALA A 204 15.57 10.28 0.97
C ALA A 204 14.27 10.94 0.50
N ARG A 205 13.29 10.16 -0.02
CA ARG A 205 11.98 10.68 -0.41
C ARG A 205 11.19 11.23 0.78
N LEU A 206 11.16 10.52 1.91
CA LEU A 206 10.48 10.98 3.13
C LEU A 206 11.08 12.28 3.68
N GLU A 207 12.40 12.42 3.63
CA GLU A 207 13.06 13.65 4.06
C GLU A 207 12.79 14.83 3.10
N ALA A 208 12.69 14.56 1.79
CA ALA A 208 12.25 15.57 0.82
C ALA A 208 10.79 16.00 1.06
N ASP A 209 9.87 15.04 1.19
CA ASP A 209 8.44 15.31 1.45
C ASP A 209 8.24 16.08 2.76
N ARG A 210 9.02 15.77 3.80
CA ARG A 210 8.99 16.50 5.07
C ARG A 210 9.36 17.97 4.89
N ARG A 211 10.36 18.28 4.05
CA ARG A 211 10.74 19.67 3.74
C ARG A 211 9.65 20.39 2.94
N GLU A 212 8.88 19.64 2.15
CA GLU A 212 7.67 20.09 1.45
C GLU A 212 6.41 20.09 2.34
N GLY A 213 6.57 19.91 3.66
CA GLY A 213 5.50 20.04 4.65
C GLY A 213 4.69 18.77 4.94
N ALA A 214 5.11 17.59 4.46
CA ALA A 214 4.50 16.33 4.87
C ALA A 214 4.80 16.05 6.35
N VAL A 215 3.75 15.78 7.11
CA VAL A 215 3.82 15.55 8.57
C VAL A 215 3.90 14.05 8.90
N LEU A 216 3.33 13.22 8.03
CA LEU A 216 3.17 11.78 8.24
C LEU A 216 3.46 11.03 6.94
N ALA A 217 4.09 9.86 7.03
CA ALA A 217 4.11 8.88 5.96
C ALA A 217 3.19 7.72 6.29
N VAL A 218 2.45 7.22 5.31
CA VAL A 218 1.46 6.15 5.50
C VAL A 218 1.57 5.12 4.39
N THR A 219 1.47 3.85 4.76
CA THR A 219 1.26 2.75 3.82
C THR A 219 0.42 1.66 4.47
N MET A 220 -0.14 0.77 3.67
CA MET A 220 -0.86 -0.41 4.16
C MET A 220 -0.70 -1.54 3.16
N GLY A 221 -0.78 -2.78 3.64
CA GLY A 221 -0.62 -3.92 2.75
C GLY A 221 -0.14 -5.19 3.43
N LEU A 222 0.23 -6.16 2.61
CA LEU A 222 0.97 -7.37 2.96
C LEU A 222 2.20 -7.36 2.05
N HIS A 223 3.37 -7.03 2.58
CA HIS A 223 4.57 -6.83 1.76
C HIS A 223 5.82 -7.41 2.44
N PRO A 224 6.72 -8.10 1.72
CA PRO A 224 7.93 -8.70 2.30
C PRO A 224 8.85 -7.66 2.94
N ALA A 225 9.04 -6.52 2.29
CA ALA A 225 9.86 -5.43 2.81
C ALA A 225 9.20 -4.57 3.91
N PHE A 226 8.04 -4.95 4.48
CA PHE A 226 7.48 -4.20 5.63
C PHE A 226 8.35 -4.29 6.90
N GLY A 227 9.16 -5.35 7.04
CA GLY A 227 10.20 -5.39 8.07
C GLY A 227 11.21 -4.23 7.93
N GLU A 228 11.52 -3.86 6.70
CA GLU A 228 12.46 -2.77 6.38
C GLU A 228 11.90 -1.40 6.73
N LEU A 229 10.59 -1.21 6.61
CA LEU A 229 9.93 0.05 6.97
C LEU A 229 10.11 0.39 8.46
N ARG A 230 10.21 -0.60 9.35
CA ARG A 230 10.47 -0.35 10.78
C ARG A 230 11.79 0.40 11.00
N ARG A 231 12.81 0.10 10.19
CA ARG A 231 14.13 0.79 10.22
C ARG A 231 14.09 2.22 9.66
N LEU A 232 12.95 2.61 9.08
CA LEU A 232 12.67 3.94 8.56
C LEU A 232 11.73 4.72 9.49
N GLY A 233 11.42 4.18 10.68
CA GLY A 233 10.53 4.82 11.65
C GLY A 233 9.05 4.49 11.47
N PHE A 234 8.68 3.57 10.58
CA PHE A 234 7.29 3.12 10.48
C PHE A 234 6.91 2.22 11.64
N VAL A 235 5.77 2.53 12.24
CA VAL A 235 5.13 1.71 13.27
C VAL A 235 3.81 1.17 12.75
N ARG A 236 3.50 -0.09 13.11
CA ARG A 236 2.20 -0.69 12.79
C ARG A 236 1.15 -0.03 13.68
N VAL A 237 0.08 0.47 13.07
CA VAL A 237 -1.07 1.02 13.79
C VAL A 237 -1.84 -0.12 14.47
N PRO A 238 -2.03 -0.09 15.80
CA PRO A 238 -2.89 -1.06 16.48
C PRO A 238 -4.31 -1.05 15.90
N GLN A 239 -4.92 -2.22 15.74
CA GLN A 239 -6.24 -2.33 15.07
C GLN A 239 -7.33 -1.45 15.71
N ARG A 240 -7.31 -1.30 17.04
CA ARG A 240 -8.25 -0.44 17.78
C ARG A 240 -8.21 1.05 17.37
N PHE A 241 -7.11 1.49 16.77
CA PHE A 241 -6.93 2.87 16.29
C PHE A 241 -7.05 2.99 14.77
N ASN A 242 -7.31 1.89 14.06
CA ASN A 242 -7.54 1.95 12.62
C ASN A 242 -8.98 2.43 12.36
N PRO A 243 -9.18 3.64 11.83
CA PRO A 243 -10.51 4.21 11.62
C PRO A 243 -11.31 3.46 10.54
N ARG A 244 -10.61 2.75 9.64
CA ARG A 244 -11.22 1.99 8.54
C ARG A 244 -10.50 0.65 8.37
N PRO A 245 -10.98 -0.43 9.02
CA PRO A 245 -10.42 -1.75 8.81
C PRO A 245 -10.56 -2.13 7.33
N PHE A 246 -9.47 -2.67 6.79
CA PHE A 246 -9.38 -3.11 5.41
C PHE A 246 -9.17 -4.62 5.43
N ASP A 247 -10.20 -5.37 5.06
CA ASP A 247 -10.17 -6.84 5.11
C ASP A 247 -9.91 -7.38 3.70
N LEU A 248 -8.88 -8.21 3.53
CA LEU A 248 -8.61 -8.97 2.32
C LEU A 248 -9.39 -10.28 2.40
N LEU A 249 -10.27 -10.52 1.44
CA LEU A 249 -11.05 -11.74 1.33
C LEU A 249 -10.66 -12.48 0.06
N ALA A 250 -10.62 -13.81 0.13
CA ALA A 250 -10.41 -14.67 -1.03
C ALA A 250 -11.47 -15.77 -1.10
N ARG A 251 -11.67 -16.32 -2.29
CA ARG A 251 -12.52 -17.48 -2.53
C ARG A 251 -11.93 -18.33 -3.63
N GLY A 252 -11.62 -19.59 -3.31
CA GLY A 252 -11.31 -20.62 -4.30
C GLY A 252 -12.52 -20.94 -5.17
N LEU A 253 -12.27 -21.13 -6.46
CA LEU A 253 -13.24 -21.51 -7.48
C LEU A 253 -12.89 -22.87 -8.11
N ALA A 254 -11.61 -23.21 -8.20
CA ALA A 254 -11.07 -24.53 -8.46
C ALA A 254 -10.61 -25.22 -7.15
N GLU A 255 -9.93 -26.37 -7.26
CA GLU A 255 -9.17 -26.94 -6.14
C GLU A 255 -8.00 -26.00 -5.79
N SER A 256 -8.30 -24.97 -4.99
CA SER A 256 -7.29 -24.10 -4.37
C SER A 256 -6.85 -24.73 -3.06
N GLY A 257 -5.55 -24.81 -2.81
CA GLY A 257 -5.04 -25.30 -1.54
C GLY A 257 -5.27 -24.31 -0.40
N PRO A 258 -5.06 -24.74 0.85
CA PRO A 258 -5.24 -23.91 2.04
C PRO A 258 -4.34 -22.66 2.07
N GLU A 259 -3.21 -22.68 1.35
CA GLU A 259 -2.24 -21.60 1.25
C GLU A 259 -2.86 -20.29 0.74
N LEU A 260 -3.96 -20.35 -0.04
CA LEU A 260 -4.68 -19.16 -0.50
C LEU A 260 -5.13 -18.27 0.66
N PHE A 261 -5.36 -18.83 1.85
CA PHE A 261 -5.81 -18.10 3.02
C PHE A 261 -4.66 -17.70 3.96
N GLU A 262 -3.41 -17.96 3.60
CA GLU A 262 -2.24 -17.58 4.38
C GLU A 262 -1.78 -16.14 4.06
N PRO A 263 -1.86 -15.17 4.97
CA PRO A 263 -1.47 -13.78 4.69
C PRO A 263 -0.02 -13.62 4.20
N SER A 264 0.86 -14.54 4.58
CA SER A 264 2.29 -14.54 4.22
C SER A 264 2.54 -14.78 2.74
N VAL A 265 1.66 -15.48 2.02
CA VAL A 265 1.85 -15.71 0.57
C VAL A 265 1.41 -14.52 -0.27
N TRP A 266 0.58 -13.65 0.29
CA TRP A 266 0.03 -12.50 -0.40
C TRP A 266 1.02 -11.34 -0.48
N HIS A 267 0.94 -10.66 -1.61
CA HIS A 267 1.48 -9.34 -1.85
C HIS A 267 0.32 -8.39 -2.15
N VAL A 268 0.08 -7.44 -1.24
CA VAL A 268 -0.93 -6.39 -1.38
C VAL A 268 -0.30 -5.09 -0.95
N THR A 269 -0.48 -4.03 -1.73
CA THR A 269 -0.13 -2.66 -1.37
C THR A 269 -1.32 -1.74 -1.62
N LEU A 270 -1.09 -0.45 -1.49
CA LEU A 270 -2.09 0.55 -1.84
C LEU A 270 -2.34 0.60 -3.36
N ALA A 271 -1.47 -0.01 -4.17
CA ALA A 271 -1.69 -0.16 -5.62
C ALA A 271 -2.92 -1.01 -5.94
N ASP A 272 -3.25 -1.99 -5.09
CA ASP A 272 -4.37 -2.92 -5.27
C ASP A 272 -5.73 -2.32 -4.83
N TRP A 273 -5.74 -1.05 -4.41
CA TRP A 273 -6.95 -0.39 -3.93
C TRP A 273 -7.25 0.90 -4.70
N ASP A 274 -8.48 0.98 -5.23
CA ASP A 274 -8.92 2.05 -6.13
C ASP A 274 -9.53 3.28 -5.44
N VAL A 275 -9.63 3.29 -4.11
CA VAL A 275 -10.22 4.40 -3.35
C VAL A 275 -9.30 5.62 -3.25
N PHE A 276 -8.07 5.51 -3.78
CA PHE A 276 -7.07 6.57 -3.79
C PHE A 276 -6.92 7.20 -5.17
#